data_AF-A0A5P9H1K5-F1
#
_entry.id   AF-A0A5P9H1K5-F1
#
_cell.length_a   1.000
_cell.length_b   1.000
_cell.length_c   1.000
_cell.angle_alpha   90.00
_cell.angle_beta   90.00
_cell.angle_gamma   90.00
#
_symmetry.space_group_name_H-M   'P 1'
#
loop_
_entity.id
_entity.type
_entity.pdbx_description
1 polymer ?
#
loop_
_entity_poly.entity_id
_entity_poly.type
_entity_poly.pdbx_seq_one_letter_code
_entity_poly.pdbx_strand_id
1 'polypeptide(L)' 'MHDYMADVQKARRLAVIMFRTSAEEGLRVGEAIIMTRRYLEHMGYPAPDDPLAFATDGRVTMQDAPLGSQFYCKPNGEVL' A
#
# COMPACT_ATOMS: atom_id res chain seq x y z
N MET A 1 16.18 13.47 -16.53
CA MET A 1 16.11 13.47 -15.06
C MET A 1 14.80 12.77 -14.73
N HIS A 2 14.84 11.53 -14.25
CA HIS A 2 13.62 10.82 -13.84
C HIS A 2 13.03 11.63 -12.68
N ASP A 3 11.76 12.04 -12.79
CA ASP A 3 11.13 12.86 -11.76
C ASP A 3 10.76 11.95 -10.58
N TYR A 4 11.71 11.81 -9.65
CA TYR A 4 11.57 10.98 -8.46
C TYR A 4 10.29 11.26 -7.68
N MET A 5 9.83 12.52 -7.64
CA MET A 5 8.57 12.88 -6.97
C MET A 5 7.36 12.33 -7.73
N ALA A 6 7.37 12.35 -9.06
CA ALA A 6 6.34 11.73 -9.87
C ALA A 6 6.30 10.20 -9.67
N ASP A 7 7.47 9.55 -9.56
CA ASP A 7 7.56 8.11 -9.29
C ASP A 7 7.03 7.74 -7.92
N VAL A 8 7.34 8.52 -6.88
CA VAL A 8 6.81 8.33 -5.53
C VAL A 8 5.28 8.48 -5.51
N GLN A 9 4.74 9.49 -6.19
CA GLN A 9 3.28 9.66 -6.27
C GLN A 9 2.61 8.51 -7.03
N LYS A 10 3.25 8.00 -8.08
CA LYS A 10 2.75 6.84 -8.83
C LYS A 10 2.83 5.56 -8.01
N ALA A 11 3.94 5.33 -7.30
CA ALA A 11 4.12 4.23 -6.37
C ALA A 11 3.01 4.23 -5.30
N ARG A 12 2.69 5.40 -4.73
CA ARG A 12 1.63 5.52 -3.73
C ARG A 12 0.25 5.14 -4.27
N ARG A 13 -0.09 5.57 -5.49
CA ARG A 13 -1.34 5.19 -6.15
C ARG A 13 -1.41 3.69 -6.39
N LEU A 14 -0.33 3.07 -6.85
CA LEU A 14 -0.24 1.63 -7.05
C LEU A 14 -0.38 0.87 -5.73
N ALA A 15 0.21 1.38 -4.64
CA ALA A 15 0.03 0.79 -3.31
C ALA A 15 -1.44 0.81 -2.89
N VAL A 16 -2.15 1.94 -3.02
CA VAL A 16 -3.58 2.04 -2.72
C VAL A 16 -4.41 1.06 -3.56
N ILE A 17 -4.11 0.93 -4.85
CA ILE A 17 -4.79 -0.04 -5.73
C ILE A 17 -4.56 -1.46 -5.25
N MET A 18 -3.31 -1.85 -4.96
CA MET A 18 -2.99 -3.20 -4.49
C MET A 18 -3.67 -3.54 -3.16
N PHE A 19 -3.73 -2.60 -2.20
CA PHE A 19 -4.45 -2.82 -0.96
C PHE A 19 -5.95 -3.01 -1.20
N ARG A 20 -6.56 -2.25 -2.12
CA ARG A 20 -7.97 -2.42 -2.47
C ARG A 20 -8.25 -3.77 -3.12
N THR A 21 -7.44 -4.16 -4.11
CA THR A 21 -7.58 -5.46 -4.77
C THR A 21 -7.38 -6.61 -3.77
N SER A 22 -6.38 -6.49 -2.89
CA SER A 22 -6.15 -7.47 -1.82
C SER A 22 -7.36 -7.61 -0.89
N ALA A 23 -8.01 -6.50 -0.54
CA ALA A 23 -9.23 -6.50 0.27
C ALA A 23 -10.43 -7.15 -0.46
N GLU A 24 -10.57 -6.89 -1.76
CA GLU A 24 -11.59 -7.51 -2.62
C GLU A 24 -11.37 -9.03 -2.76
N GLU A 25 -10.11 -9.48 -2.77
CA GLU A 25 -9.73 -10.89 -2.75
C GLU A 25 -9.79 -11.53 -1.35
N GLY A 26 -10.12 -10.74 -0.32
CA GLY A 26 -10.26 -11.20 1.06
C GLY A 26 -8.95 -11.48 1.78
N LEU A 27 -7.82 -11.01 1.25
CA LEU A 27 -6.50 -11.14 1.87
C LEU A 27 -6.42 -10.35 3.18
N ARG A 28 -5.59 -10.84 4.10
CA ARG A 28 -5.30 -10.14 5.35
C ARG A 28 -4.31 -9.01 5.11
N VAL A 29 -4.31 -8.02 6.00
CA VAL A 29 -3.39 -6.87 5.96
C VAL A 29 -1.93 -7.29 5.78
N GLY A 30 -1.46 -8.29 6.54
CA GLY A 30 -0.09 -8.77 6.43
C GLY A 30 0.27 -9.30 5.03
N GLU A 31 -0.65 -10.02 4.40
CA GLU A 31 -0.46 -10.56 3.04
C GLU A 31 -0.48 -9.43 2.01
N ALA A 32 -1.41 -8.50 2.14
CA ALA A 32 -1.53 -7.32 1.29
C ALA A 32 -0.26 -6.44 1.34
N ILE A 33 0.36 -6.27 2.51
CA ILE A 33 1.63 -5.54 2.67
C ILE A 33 2.75 -6.21 1.84
N ILE A 34 2.92 -7.52 1.99
CA ILE A 34 3.98 -8.27 1.31
C ILE A 34 3.78 -8.22 -0.21
N MET A 35 2.54 -8.43 -0.67
CA MET A 35 2.18 -8.36 -2.08
C MET A 35 2.41 -6.97 -2.67
N THR A 36 1.98 -5.92 -1.94
CA THR A 36 2.15 -4.53 -2.38
C THR A 36 3.62 -4.18 -2.54
N ARG A 37 4.47 -4.54 -1.57
CA ARG A 37 5.91 -4.29 -1.65
C ARG A 37 6.53 -4.97 -2.87
N ARG A 38 6.28 -6.27 -3.04
CA ARG A 38 6.80 -7.05 -4.19
C ARG A 38 6.33 -6.49 -5.53
N TYR A 39 5.08 -6.04 -5.60
CA TYR A 39 4.53 -5.43 -6.80
C TYR A 39 5.26 -4.13 -7.17
N LEU A 40 5.50 -3.25 -6.20
CA LEU A 40 6.24 -2.00 -6.44
C LEU A 40 7.68 -2.27 -6.90
N GLU A 41 8.37 -3.21 -6.23
CA GLU A 41 9.73 -3.63 -6.60
C GLU A 41 9.77 -4.20 -8.03
N HIS A 42 8.84 -5.09 -8.37
CA HIS A 42 8.73 -5.69 -9.71
C HIS A 42 8.48 -4.64 -10.80
N MET A 43 7.67 -3.64 -10.50
CA MET A 43 7.34 -2.54 -11.42
C MET A 43 8.43 -1.46 -11.49
N GLY A 44 9.51 -1.58 -10.73
CA GLY A 44 10.63 -0.64 -10.69
C GLY A 44 10.32 0.66 -9.95
N TYR A 45 9.30 0.68 -9.09
CA TYR A 45 8.94 1.84 -8.26
C TYR A 45 9.60 1.76 -6.87
N PRO A 46 9.77 2.91 -6.19
CA PRO A 46 10.17 2.93 -4.79
C PRO A 46 9.24 2.07 -3.93
N ALA A 47 9.83 1.09 -3.25
CA ALA A 47 9.13 0.19 -2.33
C ALA A 47 9.41 0.64 -0.89
N PRO A 48 8.42 1.24 -0.20
CA PRO A 48 8.60 1.73 1.16
C PRO A 48 8.72 0.57 2.15
N ASP A 49 9.40 0.81 3.27
CA ASP A 49 9.50 -0.15 4.38
C ASP A 49 8.13 -0.41 5.03
N ASP A 50 7.27 0.60 5.07
CA ASP A 50 5.87 0.49 5.48
C ASP A 50 4.93 0.88 4.32
N PRO A 51 4.53 -0.10 3.48
CA PRO A 51 3.57 0.11 2.39
C PRO A 51 2.19 0.60 2.86
N LEU A 52 1.80 0.26 4.10
CA LEU A 52 0.49 0.61 4.64
C LEU A 52 0.44 2.08 5.03
N ALA A 53 1.46 2.55 5.76
CA ALA A 53 1.65 3.97 6.04
C ALA A 53 1.77 4.76 4.73
N PHE A 54 2.52 4.23 3.77
CA PHE A 54 2.68 4.90 2.48
C PHE A 54 1.36 5.06 1.71
N ALA A 55 0.53 4.00 1.65
CA ALA A 55 -0.78 4.07 1.02
C ALA A 55 -1.73 5.04 1.74
N THR A 56 -1.70 5.04 3.07
CA THR A 56 -2.66 5.78 3.92
C THR A 56 -2.24 7.19 4.31
N ASP A 57 -1.09 7.68 3.84
CA ASP A 57 -0.46 8.94 4.29
C ASP A 57 -0.07 8.94 5.77
N GLY A 58 0.33 7.79 6.30
CA GLY A 58 0.72 7.63 7.70
C GLY A 58 -0.46 7.59 8.68
N ARG A 59 -1.71 7.52 8.20
CA ARG A 59 -2.89 7.38 9.08
C ARG A 59 -2.93 6.03 9.78
N VAL A 60 -2.42 4.99 9.13
CA VAL A 60 -2.28 3.64 9.68
C VAL A 60 -0.89 3.12 9.35
N THR A 61 -0.18 2.63 10.35
CA THR A 61 1.13 1.99 10.18
C THR A 61 1.02 0.48 10.36
N MET A 62 2.05 -0.25 9.95
CA MET A 62 2.16 -1.69 10.23
C MET A 62 2.20 -2.03 11.72
N GLN A 63 2.55 -1.08 12.59
CA GLN A 63 2.56 -1.27 14.04
C GLN A 63 1.14 -1.18 14.63
N ASP A 64 0.30 -0.32 14.06
CA ASP A 64 -1.06 -0.07 14.53
C ASP A 64 -2.08 -1.03 13.90
N ALA A 65 -1.72 -1.63 12.75
CA ALA A 65 -2.67 -2.38 11.96
C ALA A 65 -2.98 -3.77 12.53
N PRO A 66 -4.26 -4.19 12.56
CA PRO A 66 -4.62 -5.55 12.92
C PRO A 66 -4.25 -6.50 11.78
N LEU A 67 -3.00 -6.99 11.78
CA LEU A 67 -2.41 -7.77 10.67
C LEU A 67 -3.20 -9.02 10.27
N GLY A 68 -4.01 -9.56 11.19
CA GLY A 68 -4.87 -10.72 10.97
C GLY A 68 -6.26 -10.41 10.39
N SER A 69 -6.61 -9.13 10.25
CA SER A 69 -7.92 -8.66 9.79
C SER A 69 -7.90 -8.28 8.31
N GLN A 70 -9.09 -8.18 7.72
CA GLN A 70 -9.29 -7.52 6.43
C GLN A 70 -9.24 -6.00 6.61
N PHE A 71 -8.78 -5.30 5.58
CA PHE A 71 -8.55 -3.84 5.60
C PHE A 71 -9.07 -3.22 4.33
N TYR A 72 -9.86 -2.16 4.46
CA TYR A 72 -10.42 -1.43 3.33
C TYR A 72 -9.86 -0.02 3.28
N CYS A 73 -9.18 0.32 2.18
CA CYS A 73 -8.68 1.65 1.92
C CYS A 73 -9.47 2.30 0.79
N LYS A 74 -9.96 3.52 1.00
CA LYS A 74 -10.55 4.35 -0.05
C LYS A 74 -9.46 4.86 -1.01
N PRO A 75 -9.81 5.33 -2.22
CA PRO A 75 -8.85 5.85 -3.20
C PRO A 75 -8.00 7.04 -2.73
N ASN A 76 -8.47 7.77 -1.71
CA ASN A 76 -7.79 8.91 -1.09
C ASN A 76 -6.82 8.50 0.04
N GLY A 77 -6.68 7.20 0.35
CA GLY A 77 -5.87 6.72 1.46
C GLY A 77 -6.58 6.68 2.82
N GLU A 78 -7.88 6.97 2.87
CA GLU A 78 -8.69 6.87 4.09
C GLU A 78 -9.06 5.41 4.37
N VAL A 79 -9.03 5.03 5.63
CA VAL A 79 -9.28 3.65 6.09
C VAL A 79 -10.71 3.54 6.65
N LEU A 80 -11.39 2.43 6.33
CA LEU A 80 -12.73 2.07 6.82
C LEU A 80 -12.69 1.00 7.90
#